data_AF-D8K5U5-F1
#
_entry.id   AF-D8K5U5-F1
#
_cell.length_a   1.000
_cell.length_b   1.000
_cell.length_c   1.000
_cell.angle_alpha   90.00
_cell.angle_beta   90.00
_cell.angle_gamma   90.00
#
_symmetry.space_group_name_H-M   'P 1'
#
loop_
_entity.id
_entity.type
_entity.pdbx_description
1 polymer ?
#
loop_
_entity_poly.entity_id
_entity_poly.type
_entity_poly.pdbx_seq_one_letter_code
_entity_poly.pdbx_strand_id
1 'polypeptide(L)'
;MLILATVSFAISLMITYLSGRFLWGLLTPPMGIVLFFLLGGISSEAPEIGLAMGVYMASFSLLASGAGALLGSFLFSTSKEQVEPWNRAQP
;
A
#
# COMPACT_ATOMS: atom_id res chain seq x y z
N MET A 1 16.61 -30.85 -10.06
CA MET A 1 16.78 -29.42 -10.39
C MET A 1 15.54 -28.81 -11.03
N LEU A 2 14.92 -29.43 -12.04
CA LEU A 2 13.76 -28.89 -12.74
C LEU A 2 12.55 -28.61 -11.82
N ILE A 3 12.22 -29.56 -10.94
CA ILE A 3 11.13 -29.42 -9.96
C ILE A 3 11.34 -28.21 -9.03
N LEU A 4 12.58 -28.01 -8.56
CA LEU A 4 12.91 -26.89 -7.68
C LEU A 4 12.77 -25.54 -8.40
N ALA A 5 13.22 -25.46 -9.66
CA ALA A 5 13.09 -24.26 -10.49
C ALA A 5 11.62 -23.91 -10.77
N THR A 6 10.77 -24.92 -11.05
CA THR A 6 9.33 -24.71 -11.27
C THR A 6 8.63 -24.21 -10.00
N VAL A 7 8.97 -24.78 -8.84
CA VAL A 7 8.42 -24.33 -7.55
C VAL A 7 8.87 -22.91 -7.22
N SER A 8 10.15 -22.59 -7.38
CA SER A 8 10.66 -21.22 -7.18
C SER A 8 9.98 -20.21 -8.12
N PHE A 9 9.76 -20.57 -9.38
CA PHE A 9 9.07 -19.73 -10.35
C PHE A 9 7.60 -19.50 -9.96
N ALA A 10 6.89 -20.55 -9.52
CA ALA A 10 5.51 -20.43 -9.07
C ALA A 10 5.37 -19.54 -7.82
N ILE A 11 6.30 -19.65 -6.86
CA ILE A 11 6.35 -18.78 -5.69
C ILE A 11 6.61 -17.33 -6.10
N SER A 12 7.55 -17.10 -7.02
CA SER A 12 7.84 -15.76 -7.54
C SER A 12 6.60 -15.14 -8.18
N LEU A 13 5.87 -15.87 -9.03
CA LEU A 13 4.63 -15.39 -9.63
C LEU A 13 3.56 -15.04 -8.58
N MET A 14 3.42 -15.89 -7.55
CA MET A 14 2.45 -15.65 -6.49
C MET A 14 2.79 -14.37 -5.70
N ILE A 15 4.07 -14.17 -5.37
CA ILE A 15 4.54 -12.94 -4.72
C ILE A 15 4.29 -11.74 -5.62
N THR A 16 4.69 -11.79 -6.89
CA THR A 16 4.47 -10.70 -7.85
C THR A 16 2.99 -10.34 -7.99
N TYR A 17 2.11 -11.34 -8.03
CA TYR A 17 0.66 -11.12 -8.11
C TYR A 17 0.09 -10.45 -6.84
N LEU A 18 0.47 -10.94 -5.66
CA LEU A 18 0.04 -10.38 -4.37
C LEU A 18 0.57 -8.97 -4.18
N SER A 19 1.86 -8.75 -4.42
CA SER A 19 2.51 -7.44 -4.38
C SER A 19 1.87 -6.49 -5.39
N GLY A 20 1.59 -6.96 -6.60
CA GLY A 20 0.89 -6.20 -7.63
C GLY A 20 -0.50 -5.76 -7.19
N ARG A 21 -1.33 -6.64 -6.63
CA ARG A 21 -2.66 -6.28 -6.10
C ARG A 21 -2.58 -5.28 -4.95
N PHE A 22 -1.60 -5.43 -4.07
CA PHE A 22 -1.39 -4.49 -2.97
C PHE A 22 -0.95 -3.11 -3.48
N LEU A 23 0.01 -3.07 -4.40
CA LEU A 23 0.47 -1.84 -5.06
C LEU A 23 -0.68 -1.14 -5.80
N TRP A 24 -1.51 -1.90 -6.52
CA TRP A 24 -2.70 -1.34 -7.17
C TRP A 24 -3.69 -0.78 -6.15
N GLY A 25 -4.01 -1.52 -5.08
CA GLY A 25 -4.89 -1.02 -4.02
C GLY A 25 -4.36 0.25 -3.35
N LEU A 26 -3.03 0.40 -3.24
CA LEU A 26 -2.37 1.57 -2.67
C LEU A 26 -2.30 2.76 -3.64
N LEU A 27 -2.07 2.51 -4.94
CA LEU A 27 -1.85 3.56 -5.95
C LEU A 27 -3.13 4.02 -6.65
N THR A 28 -4.17 3.18 -6.74
CA THR A 28 -5.44 3.55 -7.39
C THR A 28 -6.10 4.77 -6.75
N PRO A 29 -6.22 4.88 -5.40
CA PRO A 29 -6.84 6.06 -4.79
C PRO A 29 -6.05 7.37 -5.04
N PRO A 30 -4.72 7.43 -4.84
CA PRO A 30 -3.90 8.59 -5.21
C PRO A 30 -4.02 8.97 -6.70
N MET A 31 -3.98 7.98 -7.61
CA MET A 31 -4.14 8.26 -9.04
C MET A 31 -5.51 8.85 -9.36
N GLY A 32 -6.58 8.34 -8.74
CA GLY A 32 -7.93 8.89 -8.89
C GLY A 32 -8.03 10.34 -8.41
N ILE A 33 -7.37 10.69 -7.31
CA ILE A 33 -7.31 12.06 -6.79
C ILE A 33 -6.61 12.99 -7.78
N VAL A 34 -5.43 12.62 -8.29
CA VAL A 34 -4.71 13.43 -9.28
C VAL A 34 -5.57 13.64 -10.53
N LEU A 35 -6.18 12.57 -11.05
CA LEU A 35 -7.03 12.65 -12.23
C LEU A 35 -8.26 13.53 -12.01
N PHE A 36 -8.92 13.42 -10.85
CA PHE A 36 -10.09 14.23 -10.51
C PHE A 36 -9.77 15.73 -10.49
N PHE A 37 -8.69 16.11 -9.79
CA PHE A 37 -8.29 17.51 -9.72
C PHE A 37 -7.71 18.04 -11.04
N LEU A 38 -7.04 17.19 -11.83
CA LEU A 38 -6.60 17.56 -13.17
C LEU A 38 -7.79 17.81 -14.09
N LEU A 39 -8.81 16.94 -14.07
CA LEU A 39 -10.04 17.15 -14.86
C LEU A 39 -10.79 18.41 -14.43
N GLY A 40 -10.85 18.66 -13.12
CA GLY A 40 -11.40 19.88 -12.54
C GLY A 40 -10.63 21.13 -12.99
N GLY A 41 -9.29 21.06 -12.99
CA GLY A 41 -8.41 22.13 -13.44
C GLY A 41 -8.51 22.42 -14.94
N ILE A 42 -8.65 21.38 -15.77
CA ILE A 42 -8.92 21.54 -17.21
C ILE A 42 -10.27 22.25 -17.41
N SER A 43 -11.29 21.86 -16.64
CA SER A 43 -12.64 22.44 -16.72
C SER A 43 -12.69 23.90 -16.25
N SER A 44 -11.73 24.34 -15.45
CA SER A 44 -11.61 25.72 -14.95
C SER A 44 -10.51 26.54 -15.65
N GLU A 45 -9.97 26.06 -16.78
CA GLU A 45 -8.86 26.68 -17.52
C GLU A 45 -7.57 26.90 -16.70
N ALA A 46 -7.45 26.24 -15.55
CA ALA A 46 -6.29 26.28 -14.67
C ALA A 46 -5.73 24.87 -14.40
N PRO A 47 -5.27 24.15 -15.45
CA PRO A 47 -4.83 22.76 -15.35
C PRO A 47 -3.60 22.61 -14.44
N GLU A 48 -2.73 23.61 -14.38
CA GLU A 48 -1.54 23.62 -13.51
C GLU A 48 -1.91 23.64 -12.02
N ILE A 49 -2.93 24.42 -11.65
CA ILE A 49 -3.44 24.51 -10.27
C ILE A 49 -4.15 23.20 -9.90
N GLY A 50 -4.96 22.66 -10.81
CA GLY A 50 -5.60 21.35 -10.64
C GLY A 50 -4.58 20.23 -10.45
N LEU A 51 -3.52 20.19 -11.27
CA LEU A 51 -2.45 19.21 -11.13
C LEU A 51 -1.71 19.36 -9.80
N ALA A 52 -1.32 20.58 -9.43
CA ALA A 52 -0.61 20.84 -8.17
C ALA A 52 -1.46 20.43 -6.95
N MET A 53 -2.75 20.77 -6.95
CA MET A 53 -3.69 20.39 -5.89
C MET A 53 -3.90 18.87 -5.83
N GLY A 54 -4.05 18.22 -6.99
CA GLY A 54 -4.18 16.78 -7.10
C GLY A 54 -2.97 16.04 -6.56
N VAL A 55 -1.76 16.49 -6.91
CA VAL A 55 -0.50 15.91 -6.42
C VAL A 55 -0.34 16.11 -4.91
N TYR A 56 -0.66 17.30 -4.40
CA TYR A 56 -0.61 17.57 -2.96
C TYR A 56 -1.54 16.64 -2.17
N MET A 57 -2.79 16.50 -2.62
CA MET A 57 -3.78 15.62 -1.98
C MET A 57 -3.44 14.13 -2.12
N ALA A 58 -2.92 13.72 -3.27
CA ALA A 58 -2.45 12.35 -3.49
C ALA A 58 -1.26 12.01 -2.58
N SER A 59 -0.35 12.96 -2.35
CA SER A 59 0.80 12.80 -1.45
C SER A 59 0.35 12.60 -0.01
N PHE A 60 -0.65 13.37 0.44
CA PHE A 60 -1.26 13.19 1.77
C PHE A 60 -1.95 11.83 1.92
N SER A 61 -2.69 11.39 0.89
CA SER A 61 -3.35 10.08 0.87
C SER A 61 -2.36 8.91 0.93
N LEU A 62 -1.26 8.99 0.16
CA LEU A 62 -0.16 8.01 0.20
C LEU A 62 0.50 7.98 1.58
N LEU A 63 0.77 9.15 2.16
CA LEU A 63 1.37 9.26 3.49
C LEU A 63 0.46 8.65 4.56
N ALA A 64 -0.83 8.97 4.55
CA ALA A 64 -1.82 8.42 5.48
C ALA A 64 -1.96 6.90 5.34
N SER A 65 -2.01 6.39 4.10
CA SER A 65 -2.11 4.95 3.82
C SER A 65 -0.84 4.20 4.22
N GLY A 66 0.34 4.76 3.93
CA GLY A 66 1.63 4.22 4.34
C GLY A 66 1.81 4.22 5.87
N ALA A 67 1.45 5.32 6.53
CA ALA A 67 1.47 5.41 7.99
C ALA A 67 0.51 4.41 8.65
N GLY A 68 -0.70 4.23 8.10
CA GLY A 68 -1.66 3.23 8.58
C GLY A 68 -1.15 1.80 8.46
N ALA A 69 -0.50 1.46 7.33
CA ALA A 69 0.12 0.14 7.13
C ALA A 69 1.26 -0.12 8.13
N LEU A 70 2.11 0.90 8.37
CA LEU A 70 3.20 0.81 9.35
C LEU A 70 2.67 0.68 10.78
N LEU A 71 1.67 1.48 11.15
CA LEU A 71 1.05 1.43 12.48
C LEU A 71 0.35 0.08 12.72
N GLY A 72 -0.37 -0.44 11.72
CA GLY A 72 -1.00 -1.76 11.78
C GLY A 72 0.03 -2.88 11.94
N SER A 73 1.14 -2.81 11.20
CA SER A 73 2.25 -3.77 11.36
C SER A 73 2.91 -3.67 12.73
N PHE A 74 3.08 -2.45 13.26
CA PHE A 74 3.66 -2.21 14.57
C PHE A 74 2.78 -2.78 15.69
N LEU A 75 1.47 -2.48 15.68
CA LEU A 75 0.50 -3.00 16.64
C LEU A 75 0.38 -4.53 16.56
N PHE A 76 0.40 -5.09 15.36
CA PHE A 76 0.40 -6.54 15.18
C PHE A 76 1.68 -7.17 15.74
N SER A 77 2.84 -6.56 15.53
CA SER A 77 4.12 -7.01 16.09
C SER A 77 4.10 -6.99 17.62
N THR A 78 3.69 -5.89 18.24
CA THR A 78 3.64 -5.76 19.70
C THR A 78 2.59 -6.69 20.32
N SER A 79 1.47 -6.95 19.65
CA SER A 79 0.46 -7.90 20.12
C SER A 79 1.00 -9.33 20.22
N LYS A 80 1.85 -9.77 19.28
CA LYS A 80 2.46 -11.11 19.32
C LYS A 80 3.46 -11.24 20.46
N GLU A 81 4.24 -10.18 20.71
CA GLU A 81 5.23 -10.15 21.77
C GLU A 81 4.60 -10.20 23.17
N GLN A 82 3.36 -9.72 23.33
CA GLN A 82 2.58 -9.83 24.58
C GLN A 82 1.82 -11.15 24.76
N VAL A 83 1.61 -11.94 23.70
CA VAL A 83 0.95 -13.26 23.79
C VAL A 83 1.94 -14.37 24.19
N GLU A 84 3.22 -14.27 23.80
CA GLU A 84 4.26 -15.24 24.21
C GLU A 84 4.65 -15.31 25.71
N PRO A 85 4.60 -14.25 26.53
CA PRO A 85 4.96 -14.37 27.95
C PRO A 85 3.96 -15.22 28.74
N TRP A 86 2.68 -15.25 28.35
CA TRP A 86 1.67 -16.08 29.01
C TRP A 86 1.85 -17.58 28.69
N ASN A 87 2.18 -17.91 27.44
CA ASN A 87 2.43 -19.29 27.03
C ASN A 87 3.75 -19.88 27.54
N ARG A 88 4.73 -19.05 27.91
CA ARG A 88 5.99 -19.49 28.56
C ARG A 88 5.87 -19.66 30.08
N ALA A 89 4.77 -19.23 30.68
CA ALA A 89 4.49 -19.30 32.12
C ALA A 89 3.51 -20.42 32.50
N GLN A 90 2.99 -21.18 31.53
CA GLN A 90 2.21 -22.39 31.80
C GLN A 90 3.14 -23.59 31.90
N PRO A 91 3.11 -24.36 33.00
CA PRO A 91 3.95 -25.54 33.21
C PRO A 91 3.62 -26.71 32.28
#